data_AF-A0A2N1QLH2-F1
#
_entry.id   AF-A0A2N1QLH2-F1
#
_cell.length_a   1.000
_cell.length_b   1.000
_cell.length_c   1.000
_cell.angle_alpha   90.00
_cell.angle_beta   90.00
_cell.angle_gamma   90.00
#
_symmetry.space_group_name_H-M   'P 1'
#
loop_
_entity.id
_entity.type
_entity.pdbx_description
1 polymer ?
#
loop_
_entity_poly.entity_id
_entity_poly.type
_entity_poly.pdbx_seq_one_letter_code
_entity_poly.pdbx_strand_id
1 'polypeptide(L)'
;APEDVHGIIETKRGHSLGRLITKGRAETDTGIPGEVLGYTCERLLRSPSDGYLSPASLIGERVKEGDVIGSVNGIPVKAQIGGVVRGLIHPSVLVREGSKIGDIDPRNEPGNCCIISDKALAVGGGVLEAILRFEARGRLD
;
A
#
# COMPACT_ATOMS: atom_id res chain seq x y z
N ALA A 1 -10.49 15.54 12.75
CA ALA A 1 -10.21 16.96 12.42
C ALA A 1 -11.33 17.85 12.95
N PRO A 2 -11.01 19.01 13.55
CA PRO A 2 -9.65 19.57 13.61
C PRO A 2 -8.83 19.18 14.86
N GLU A 3 -9.38 18.39 15.79
CA GLU A 3 -8.76 18.15 17.12
C GLU A 3 -7.30 17.68 17.06
N ASP A 4 -7.01 16.60 16.34
CA ASP A 4 -5.63 16.07 16.24
C ASP A 4 -4.83 16.59 15.04
N VAL A 5 -5.52 17.05 14.00
CA VAL A 5 -4.94 17.43 12.70
C VAL A 5 -5.80 18.49 12.01
N HIS A 6 -5.16 19.37 11.23
CA HIS A 6 -5.82 20.42 10.45
C HIS A 6 -6.87 19.91 9.46
N GLY A 7 -6.61 18.75 8.84
CA GLY A 7 -7.48 18.08 7.90
C GLY A 7 -7.05 16.65 7.68
N ILE A 8 -7.96 15.82 7.19
CA ILE A 8 -7.73 14.40 6.91
C ILE A 8 -7.94 14.17 5.42
N ILE A 9 -7.04 13.44 4.77
CA ILE A 9 -7.24 13.00 3.38
C ILE A 9 -7.78 11.56 3.40
N GLU A 10 -8.97 11.35 2.82
CA GLU A 10 -9.56 10.01 2.76
C GLU A 10 -8.74 9.08 1.85
N THR A 11 -8.41 7.89 2.34
CA THR A 11 -7.58 6.91 1.62
C THR A 11 -8.30 5.60 1.30
N LYS A 12 -9.50 5.37 1.85
CA LYS A 12 -10.39 4.28 1.48
C LYS A 12 -10.87 4.49 0.05
N ARG A 13 -10.77 3.45 -0.77
CA ARG A 13 -11.28 3.49 -2.15
C ARG A 13 -12.81 3.65 -2.12
N GLY A 14 -13.33 4.51 -2.99
CA GLY A 14 -14.75 4.86 -3.07
C GLY A 14 -14.94 6.30 -3.53
N HIS A 15 -16.18 6.81 -3.49
CA HIS A 15 -16.52 8.15 -3.96
C HIS A 15 -15.82 9.30 -3.21
N SER A 16 -15.32 9.02 -2.01
CA SER A 16 -14.65 10.00 -1.16
C SER A 16 -13.12 9.94 -1.24
N LEU A 17 -12.53 9.01 -2.01
CA LEU A 17 -11.07 8.86 -2.10
C LEU A 17 -10.38 10.18 -2.47
N GLY A 18 -9.37 10.56 -1.69
CA GLY A 18 -8.59 11.79 -1.89
C GLY A 18 -9.26 13.07 -1.38
N ARG A 19 -10.49 13.02 -0.86
CA ARG A 19 -11.15 14.23 -0.34
C ARG A 19 -10.51 14.73 0.95
N LEU A 20 -10.38 16.06 1.05
CA LEU A 20 -10.02 16.74 2.28
C LEU A 20 -11.24 16.87 3.21
N ILE A 21 -11.17 16.19 4.36
CA ILE A 21 -12.15 16.24 5.44
C ILE A 21 -11.65 17.23 6.49
N THR A 22 -12.28 18.41 6.56
CA THR A 22 -11.96 19.45 7.55
C THR A 22 -12.81 19.40 8.81
N LYS A 23 -13.88 18.59 8.81
CA LYS A 23 -14.76 18.37 9.96
C LYS A 23 -15.19 16.91 9.98
N GLY A 24 -14.91 16.22 11.09
CA GLY A 24 -15.21 14.80 11.25
C GLY A 24 -13.95 13.93 11.16
N ARG A 25 -14.13 12.70 10.66
CA ARG A 25 -13.11 11.64 10.62
C ARG A 25 -13.07 10.94 9.26
N ALA A 26 -11.95 10.29 8.96
CA ALA A 26 -11.88 9.32 7.88
C ALA A 26 -12.82 8.13 8.14
N GLU A 27 -13.15 7.42 7.07
CA GLU A 27 -13.77 6.11 7.15
C GLU A 27 -12.94 5.13 8.00
N THR A 28 -13.63 4.25 8.74
CA THR A 28 -12.96 3.23 9.56
C THR A 28 -12.14 2.29 8.68
N ASP A 29 -10.93 1.96 9.13
CA ASP A 29 -10.11 0.94 8.49
C ASP A 29 -10.83 -0.42 8.52
N THR A 30 -11.03 -1.01 7.35
CA THR A 30 -11.69 -2.31 7.21
C THR A 30 -10.73 -3.46 7.48
N GLY A 31 -9.41 -3.21 7.48
CA GLY A 31 -8.38 -4.25 7.50
C GLY A 31 -8.30 -5.09 6.23
N ILE A 32 -9.22 -4.88 5.27
CA ILE A 32 -9.32 -5.63 4.02
C ILE A 32 -8.73 -4.78 2.89
N PRO A 33 -7.69 -5.26 2.18
CA PRO A 33 -7.15 -4.56 1.04
C PRO A 33 -8.18 -4.43 -0.08
N GLY A 34 -8.15 -3.31 -0.81
CA GLY A 34 -9.00 -3.14 -1.98
C GLY A 34 -8.77 -4.25 -3.01
N GLU A 35 -9.87 -4.74 -3.57
CA GLU A 35 -9.91 -5.82 -4.56
C GLU A 35 -9.21 -5.42 -5.87
N VAL A 36 -8.47 -6.36 -6.45
CA VAL A 36 -7.93 -6.27 -7.80
C VAL A 36 -8.17 -7.60 -8.52
N LEU A 37 -8.98 -7.58 -9.58
CA LEU A 37 -9.35 -8.78 -10.36
C LEU A 37 -9.86 -9.93 -9.47
N GLY A 38 -10.69 -9.63 -8.46
CA GLY A 38 -11.22 -10.63 -7.53
C GLY A 38 -10.32 -11.02 -6.35
N TYR A 39 -9.07 -10.52 -6.28
CA TYR A 39 -8.14 -10.83 -5.19
C TYR A 39 -8.03 -9.69 -4.18
N THR A 40 -7.96 -10.01 -2.88
CA THR A 40 -7.88 -9.03 -1.79
C THR A 40 -6.67 -9.28 -0.89
N CYS A 41 -6.74 -10.25 0.00
CA CYS A 41 -5.68 -10.61 0.93
C CYS A 41 -4.63 -11.50 0.28
N GLU A 42 -5.02 -12.31 -0.71
CA GLU A 42 -4.19 -13.30 -1.41
C GLU A 42 -3.05 -12.66 -2.20
N ARG A 43 -3.20 -11.38 -2.59
CA ARG A 43 -2.10 -10.63 -3.20
C ARG A 43 -1.02 -10.19 -2.21
N LEU A 44 -1.30 -10.18 -0.91
CA LEU A 44 -0.37 -9.66 0.08
C LEU A 44 0.66 -10.73 0.47
N LEU A 45 1.93 -10.36 0.39
CA LEU A 45 2.99 -11.16 1.01
C LEU A 45 3.10 -10.76 2.48
N ARG A 46 3.12 -11.76 3.37
CA ARG A 46 3.28 -11.57 4.81
C ARG A 46 4.50 -12.31 5.33
N SER A 47 5.13 -11.73 6.35
CA SER A 47 6.29 -12.34 6.98
C SER A 47 5.89 -13.62 7.72
N PRO A 48 6.54 -14.76 7.48
CA PRO A 48 6.26 -16.01 8.20
C PRO A 48 6.91 -16.05 9.59
N SER A 49 7.80 -15.10 9.91
CA SER A 49 8.51 -15.01 11.18
C SER A 49 9.03 -13.59 11.40
N ASP A 50 9.56 -13.33 12.60
CA ASP A 50 10.34 -12.11 12.86
C ASP A 50 11.69 -12.19 12.14
N GLY A 51 12.17 -11.08 11.58
CA GLY A 51 13.50 -11.04 10.95
C GLY A 51 13.62 -10.03 9.81
N TYR A 52 14.55 -10.28 8.89
CA TYR A 52 14.77 -9.46 7.70
C TYR A 52 14.40 -10.25 6.45
N LEU A 53 13.81 -9.57 5.47
CA LEU A 53 13.55 -10.18 4.17
C LEU A 53 14.86 -10.35 3.40
N SER A 54 15.17 -11.59 3.03
CA SER A 54 16.15 -11.94 2.00
C SER A 54 15.39 -12.18 0.68
N PRO A 55 15.29 -11.16 -0.21
CA PRO A 55 14.49 -11.28 -1.42
C PRO A 55 15.15 -12.23 -2.43
N ALA A 56 14.32 -13.02 -3.11
CA ALA A 56 14.69 -13.85 -4.26
C ALA A 56 14.06 -13.34 -5.57
N SER A 57 13.17 -12.35 -5.47
CA SER A 57 12.58 -11.64 -6.61
C SER A 57 12.64 -10.13 -6.40
N LEU A 58 12.51 -9.38 -7.48
CA LEU A 58 12.52 -7.92 -7.52
C LEU A 58 11.14 -7.36 -7.91
N ILE A 59 10.90 -6.10 -7.52
CA ILE A 59 9.72 -5.37 -7.98
C ILE A 59 9.75 -5.30 -9.52
N GLY A 60 8.63 -5.60 -10.16
CA GLY A 60 8.48 -5.67 -11.62
C GLY A 60 8.64 -7.08 -12.20
N GLU A 61 9.15 -8.05 -11.43
CA GLU A 61 9.25 -9.43 -11.90
C GLU A 61 7.90 -10.15 -11.89
N ARG A 62 7.70 -11.02 -12.88
CA ARG A 62 6.53 -11.87 -13.01
C ARG A 62 6.73 -13.14 -12.19
N VAL A 63 5.69 -13.58 -11.52
CA VAL A 63 5.68 -14.78 -10.66
C VAL A 63 4.40 -15.57 -10.86
N LYS A 64 4.48 -16.87 -10.57
CA LYS A 64 3.35 -17.79 -10.50
C LYS A 64 3.00 -18.08 -9.05
N GLU A 65 1.78 -18.58 -8.83
CA GLU A 65 1.40 -19.11 -7.54
C GLU A 65 2.39 -20.21 -7.10
N GLY A 66 2.82 -20.16 -5.84
CA GLY A 66 3.79 -21.08 -5.26
C GLY A 66 5.25 -20.68 -5.42
N ASP A 67 5.58 -19.72 -6.29
CA ASP A 67 6.95 -19.23 -6.47
C ASP A 67 7.48 -18.60 -5.17
N VAL A 68 8.77 -18.82 -4.89
CA VAL A 68 9.45 -18.26 -3.71
C VAL A 68 9.91 -16.85 -4.03
N ILE A 69 9.33 -15.87 -3.34
CA ILE A 69 9.62 -14.44 -3.51
C ILE A 69 10.84 -14.02 -2.67
N GLY A 70 11.14 -14.78 -1.63
CA GLY A 70 12.26 -14.55 -0.73
C GLY A 70 12.13 -15.43 0.51
N SER A 71 12.88 -15.09 1.56
CA SER A 71 12.78 -15.76 2.85
C SER A 71 12.94 -14.79 4.01
N VAL A 72 12.36 -15.14 5.16
CA VAL A 72 12.60 -14.44 6.44
C VAL A 72 13.08 -15.48 7.44
N ASN A 73 14.28 -15.27 8.00
CA ASN A 73 14.97 -16.26 8.84
C ASN A 73 15.01 -17.68 8.22
N GLY A 74 15.26 -17.75 6.91
CA GLY A 74 15.32 -19.01 6.16
C GLY A 74 13.96 -19.66 5.85
N ILE A 75 12.85 -19.11 6.34
CA ILE A 75 11.49 -19.59 6.03
C ILE A 75 11.02 -18.95 4.72
N PRO A 76 10.61 -19.73 3.71
CA PRO A 76 10.25 -19.20 2.40
C PRO A 76 8.95 -18.40 2.44
N VAL A 77 8.97 -17.23 1.78
CA VAL A 77 7.79 -16.42 1.47
C VAL A 77 7.35 -16.78 0.06
N LYS A 78 6.14 -17.35 -0.08
CA LYS A 78 5.60 -17.78 -1.37
C LYS A 78 4.50 -16.86 -1.86
N ALA A 79 4.41 -16.70 -3.18
CA ALA A 79 3.26 -16.04 -3.80
C ALA A 79 2.01 -16.94 -3.68
N GLN A 80 0.88 -16.37 -3.26
CA GLN A 80 -0.39 -17.09 -3.21
C GLN A 80 -1.19 -16.96 -4.52
N ILE A 81 -0.76 -16.06 -5.42
CA ILE A 81 -1.36 -15.83 -6.73
C ILE A 81 -0.27 -15.53 -7.75
N GLY A 82 -0.58 -15.72 -9.04
CA GLY A 82 0.28 -15.27 -10.13
C GLY A 82 0.10 -13.78 -10.44
N GLY A 83 1.16 -13.14 -10.94
CA GLY A 83 1.12 -11.72 -11.31
C GLY A 83 2.50 -11.09 -11.35
N VAL A 84 2.58 -9.81 -11.01
CA VAL A 84 3.84 -9.07 -10.90
C VAL A 84 4.10 -8.70 -9.44
N VAL A 85 5.32 -8.87 -8.97
CA VAL A 85 5.76 -8.33 -7.68
C VAL A 85 5.70 -6.81 -7.75
N ARG A 86 4.71 -6.19 -7.10
CA ARG A 86 4.45 -4.74 -7.19
C ARG A 86 5.11 -3.98 -6.04
N GLY A 87 5.28 -4.62 -4.88
CA GLY A 87 5.92 -4.03 -3.73
C GLY A 87 6.63 -5.08 -2.91
N LEU A 88 7.78 -4.71 -2.35
CA LEU A 88 8.55 -5.50 -1.39
C LEU A 88 9.11 -4.57 -0.32
N ILE A 89 9.11 -5.05 0.92
CA ILE A 89 9.78 -4.36 2.02
C ILE A 89 11.28 -4.33 1.76
N HIS A 90 11.93 -3.23 2.14
CA HIS A 90 13.38 -3.13 1.98
C HIS A 90 14.09 -4.16 2.88
N PRO A 91 15.15 -4.84 2.40
CA PRO A 91 15.84 -5.89 3.18
C PRO A 91 16.43 -5.43 4.52
N SER A 92 16.65 -4.12 4.70
CA SER A 92 17.15 -3.56 5.95
C SER A 92 16.09 -3.32 7.03
N VAL A 93 14.81 -3.57 6.74
CA VAL A 93 13.71 -3.34 7.70
C VAL A 93 13.47 -4.62 8.50
N LEU A 94 13.54 -4.51 9.83
CA LEU A 94 13.14 -5.58 10.72
C LEU A 94 11.61 -5.71 10.69
N VAL A 95 11.12 -6.89 10.30
CA VAL A 95 9.70 -7.20 10.24
C VAL A 95 9.31 -8.17 11.35
N ARG A 96 8.03 -8.11 11.75
CA ARG A 96 7.43 -9.09 12.66
C ARG A 96 6.63 -10.13 11.88
N GLU A 97 6.43 -11.30 12.44
CA GLU A 97 5.49 -12.30 11.91
C GLU A 97 4.13 -11.65 11.59
N GLY A 98 3.55 -12.01 10.44
CA GLY A 98 2.29 -11.48 9.93
C GLY A 98 2.37 -10.08 9.31
N SER A 99 3.48 -9.35 9.47
CA SER A 99 3.69 -8.04 8.84
C SER A 99 3.54 -8.14 7.33
N LYS A 100 2.88 -7.16 6.70
CA LYS A 100 2.86 -7.07 5.24
C LYS A 100 4.27 -6.71 4.75
N ILE A 101 4.84 -7.57 3.92
CA ILE A 101 6.19 -7.42 3.37
C ILE A 101 6.21 -7.29 1.85
N GLY A 102 5.06 -7.39 1.20
CA GLY A 102 4.97 -7.19 -0.24
C GLY A 102 3.56 -7.28 -0.80
N ASP A 103 3.45 -7.16 -2.12
CA ASP A 103 2.19 -7.19 -2.87
C ASP A 103 2.41 -7.75 -4.27
N ILE A 104 1.53 -8.64 -4.72
CA ILE A 104 1.47 -9.17 -6.08
C ILE A 104 0.31 -8.50 -6.82
N ASP A 105 0.57 -7.88 -7.97
CA ASP A 105 -0.48 -7.32 -8.83
C ASP A 105 -0.94 -8.36 -9.86
N PRO A 106 -2.17 -8.89 -9.74
CA PRO A 106 -2.68 -9.94 -10.63
C PRO A 106 -2.99 -9.42 -12.04
N ARG A 107 -2.99 -8.09 -12.26
CA ARG A 107 -3.10 -7.51 -13.62
C ARG A 107 -1.93 -7.88 -14.51
N ASN A 108 -0.82 -8.32 -13.90
CA ASN A 108 0.33 -8.88 -14.60
C ASN A 108 0.93 -7.89 -15.64
N GLU A 109 1.03 -6.61 -15.25
CA GLU A 109 1.55 -5.53 -16.09
C GLU A 109 2.72 -4.83 -15.36
N PRO A 110 3.99 -5.20 -15.68
CA PRO A 110 5.18 -4.66 -15.03
C PRO A 110 5.31 -3.15 -15.11
N GLY A 111 4.85 -2.53 -16.21
CA GLY A 111 4.91 -1.07 -16.39
C GLY A 111 4.18 -0.30 -15.31
N ASN A 112 3.17 -0.90 -14.69
CA ASN A 112 2.41 -0.28 -13.59
C ASN A 112 3.24 -0.08 -12.31
N CYS A 113 4.40 -0.71 -12.17
CA CYS A 113 5.31 -0.47 -11.04
C CYS A 113 6.02 0.89 -11.13
N CYS A 114 6.10 1.46 -12.34
CA CYS A 114 6.81 2.70 -12.62
C CYS A 114 5.85 3.88 -12.89
N ILE A 115 4.55 3.69 -12.66
CA ILE A 115 3.51 4.70 -12.91
C ILE A 115 2.77 4.98 -11.59
N ILE A 116 2.45 6.26 -11.37
CA ILE A 116 1.69 6.69 -10.20
C ILE A 116 0.26 6.13 -10.30
N SER A 117 -0.17 5.39 -9.27
CA SER A 117 -1.53 4.83 -9.25
C SER A 117 -2.61 5.90 -9.15
N ASP A 118 -3.81 5.56 -9.62
CA ASP A 118 -5.05 6.33 -9.44
C ASP A 118 -5.25 6.83 -8.00
N LYS A 119 -5.04 5.94 -7.01
CA LYS A 119 -5.19 6.24 -5.59
C LYS A 119 -4.13 7.23 -5.12
N ALA A 120 -2.88 7.05 -5.54
CA ALA A 120 -1.80 7.96 -5.17
C ALA A 120 -2.02 9.36 -5.76
N LEU A 121 -2.50 9.46 -7.01
CA LEU A 121 -2.87 10.74 -7.62
C LEU A 121 -4.02 11.42 -6.86
N ALA A 122 -5.09 10.69 -6.54
CA ALA A 122 -6.22 11.24 -5.79
C ALA A 122 -5.81 11.75 -4.39
N VAL A 123 -5.00 10.97 -3.66
CA VAL A 123 -4.48 11.37 -2.34
C VAL A 123 -3.56 12.59 -2.46
N GLY A 124 -2.65 12.60 -3.44
CA GLY A 124 -1.76 13.73 -3.70
C GLY A 124 -2.53 15.01 -4.03
N GLY A 125 -3.59 14.92 -4.84
CA GLY A 125 -4.49 16.03 -5.14
C GLY A 125 -5.18 16.59 -3.88
N GLY A 126 -5.67 15.71 -3.00
CA GLY A 126 -6.23 16.13 -1.71
C GLY A 126 -5.25 16.83 -0.79
N VAL A 127 -3.99 16.37 -0.75
CA VAL A 127 -2.92 17.04 -0.01
C VAL A 127 -2.64 18.43 -0.57
N LEU A 128 -2.54 18.56 -1.90
CA LEU A 128 -2.34 19.87 -2.54
C LEU A 128 -3.50 20.83 -2.25
N GLU A 129 -4.76 20.35 -2.31
CA GLU A 129 -5.93 21.13 -1.90
C GLU A 129 -5.78 21.63 -0.45
N ALA A 130 -5.37 20.74 0.46
CA ALA A 130 -5.20 21.07 1.87
C ALA A 130 -4.17 22.18 2.10
N ILE A 131 -2.99 22.06 1.48
CA ILE A 131 -1.92 23.06 1.58
C ILE A 131 -2.45 24.40 1.11
N LEU A 132 -2.96 24.49 -0.12
CA LEU A 132 -3.44 25.75 -0.70
C LEU A 132 -4.56 26.38 0.12
N ARG A 133 -5.48 25.56 0.66
CA ARG A 133 -6.61 26.02 1.46
C ARG A 133 -6.20 26.52 2.83
N PHE A 134 -5.22 25.90 3.47
CA PHE A 134 -4.78 26.30 4.81
C PHE A 134 -3.75 27.42 4.77
N GLU A 135 -2.86 27.47 3.77
CA GLU A 135 -1.97 28.61 3.51
C GLU A 135 -2.78 29.89 3.28
N ALA A 136 -3.77 29.84 2.37
CA ALA A 136 -4.62 30.99 2.07
C ALA A 136 -5.43 31.51 3.27
N ARG A 137 -5.54 30.73 4.35
CA ARG A 137 -6.28 31.07 5.57
C ARG A 137 -5.37 31.40 6.76
N GLY A 138 -4.05 31.33 6.61
CA GLY A 138 -3.11 31.50 7.73
C GLY A 138 -3.28 30.45 8.82
N ARG A 139 -3.50 29.18 8.44
CA ARG A 139 -3.86 28.07 9.35
C ARG A 139 -2.87 26.90 9.32
N LEU A 140 -1.64 27.12 8.89
CA LEU A 140 -0.58 26.10 8.88
C LEU A 140 0.43 26.24 10.02
N ASP A 141 0.19 27.20 10.92
CA ASP A 141 1.06 27.51 12.06
C ASP A 141 0.62 26.78 13.33
#